data_AF-A0A2Y9JRV5-F1
#
_entry.id   AF-A0A2Y9JRV5-F1
#
_cell.length_a   1.000
_cell.length_b   1.000
_cell.length_c   1.000
_cell.angle_alpha   90.00
_cell.angle_beta   90.00
_cell.angle_gamma   90.00
#
_symmetry.space_group_name_H-M   'P 1'
#
loop_
_entity.id
_entity.type
_entity.pdbx_description
1 polymer ?
#
loop_
_entity_poly.entity_id
_entity_poly.type
_entity_poly.pdbx_seq_one_letter_code
_entity_poly.pdbx_strand_id
1 'polypeptide(L)'
;MALECGRRWDLGIAQKRIRVGVHPFIRPSIHPSGSGGILVVVYYVFAILGISLFRGVIVAPGNGSLSTDNSSAPCGSFEQLEYWPNNFDDFAAALITLWNVMVVNNWQVFLEAYRRYSGPWSKIYFVLWWLVSSVIWVNLFLALILENFLHKWDRRSHLQSLAGDPDSTYQMSAELLFREVLEEPTEDELMEKLSHHPHLRLCR
;
A
#
# COMPACT_ATOMS: atom_id res chain seq x y z
N MET A 1 -26.94 26.54 6.07
CA MET A 1 -25.56 26.36 5.55
C MET A 1 -25.25 24.96 5.04
N ALA A 2 -25.19 23.88 5.85
CA ALA A 2 -24.88 22.53 5.34
C ALA A 2 -25.90 22.00 4.30
N LEU A 3 -27.19 22.30 4.49
CA LEU A 3 -28.27 21.90 3.57
C LEU A 3 -28.28 22.68 2.24
N GLU A 4 -27.62 23.85 2.17
CA GLU A 4 -27.50 24.61 0.91
C GLU A 4 -26.33 24.12 0.06
N CYS A 5 -25.31 23.52 0.68
CA CYS A 5 -24.21 22.90 -0.05
C CYS A 5 -24.70 21.67 -0.84
N GLY A 6 -25.61 20.86 -0.27
CA GLY A 6 -26.19 19.68 -0.93
C GLY A 6 -27.01 20.02 -2.19
N ARG A 7 -27.83 21.07 -2.15
CA ARG A 7 -28.67 21.46 -3.29
C ARG A 7 -27.88 21.96 -4.51
N ARG A 8 -26.64 22.42 -4.32
CA ARG A 8 -25.77 22.83 -5.43
C ARG A 8 -25.19 21.64 -6.20
N TRP A 9 -25.07 20.48 -5.55
CA TRP A 9 -24.66 19.24 -6.20
C TRP A 9 -25.76 18.66 -7.09
N ASP A 10 -27.02 18.71 -6.64
CA ASP A 10 -28.15 18.17 -7.41
C ASP A 10 -28.39 18.92 -8.73
N LEU A 11 -28.18 20.24 -8.74
CA LEU A 11 -28.37 21.05 -9.96
C LEU A 11 -27.25 20.85 -11.01
N GLY A 12 -26.11 20.25 -10.62
CA GLY A 12 -24.98 19.97 -11.51
C GLY A 12 -25.02 18.59 -12.19
N ILE A 13 -25.94 17.71 -11.80
CA ILE A 13 -26.02 16.33 -12.33
C ILE A 13 -27.04 16.22 -13.49
N ALA A 14 -27.72 17.30 -13.85
CA ALA A 14 -28.46 17.38 -15.11
C ALA A 14 -27.51 17.82 -16.25
N GLN A 15 -27.13 16.85 -17.10
CA GLN A 15 -26.24 16.96 -18.27
C GLN A 15 -24.74 17.16 -18.00
N LYS A 16 -24.02 16.04 -17.88
CA LYS A 16 -22.99 15.68 -18.88
C LYS A 16 -22.66 14.20 -18.80
N ARG A 17 -22.82 13.55 -19.94
CA ARG A 17 -22.45 12.19 -20.26
C ARG A 17 -20.93 12.00 -20.11
N ILE A 18 -20.45 11.80 -18.88
CA ILE A 18 -19.12 11.27 -18.60
C ILE A 18 -19.32 9.81 -18.19
N ARG A 19 -19.56 8.95 -19.18
CA ARG A 19 -19.41 7.50 -19.03
C ARG A 19 -18.04 7.11 -19.55
N VAL A 20 -16.98 7.64 -18.93
CA VAL A 20 -15.60 7.19 -19.14
C VAL A 20 -14.88 7.35 -17.80
N GLY A 21 -14.57 6.24 -17.12
CA GLY A 21 -13.49 6.22 -16.12
C GLY A 21 -13.82 5.93 -14.65
N VAL A 22 -15.07 6.04 -14.16
CA VAL A 22 -15.34 5.85 -12.72
C VAL A 22 -15.77 4.42 -12.36
N HIS A 23 -16.20 3.64 -13.35
CA HIS A 23 -16.72 2.29 -13.12
C HIS A 23 -15.70 1.22 -12.63
N PRO A 24 -14.36 1.37 -12.77
CA PRO A 24 -13.44 0.45 -12.11
C PRO A 24 -13.11 0.84 -10.66
N PHE A 25 -13.46 2.04 -10.18
CA PHE A 25 -13.15 2.48 -8.81
C PHE A 25 -14.19 2.06 -7.76
N ILE A 26 -15.40 1.68 -8.17
CA ILE A 26 -16.53 1.31 -7.28
C ILE A 26 -16.94 -0.15 -7.44
N ARG A 27 -16.07 -1.00 -7.99
CA ARG A 27 -16.19 -2.44 -7.75
C ARG A 27 -15.26 -2.73 -6.59
N PRO A 28 -15.76 -3.04 -5.37
CA PRO A 28 -14.91 -3.62 -4.36
C PRO A 28 -14.42 -4.94 -4.96
N SER A 29 -13.17 -4.99 -5.40
CA SER A 29 -12.52 -6.28 -5.62
C SER A 29 -12.50 -6.96 -4.27
N ILE A 30 -13.37 -7.95 -4.07
CA ILE A 30 -13.44 -8.83 -2.90
C ILE A 30 -12.22 -9.77 -2.85
N HIS A 31 -11.13 -9.45 -3.54
CA HIS A 31 -9.82 -9.99 -3.23
C HIS A 31 -9.16 -9.02 -2.25
N PRO A 32 -9.28 -9.24 -0.92
CA PRO A 32 -8.49 -8.49 0.02
C PRO A 32 -7.02 -8.83 -0.28
N SER A 33 -6.34 -7.96 -1.01
CA SER A 33 -4.89 -7.87 -1.00
C SER A 33 -4.49 -7.86 0.48
N GLY A 34 -3.83 -8.92 0.96
CA GLY A 34 -3.64 -9.21 2.40
C GLY A 34 -2.99 -8.08 3.22
N SER A 35 -2.49 -7.06 2.54
CA SER A 35 -1.96 -5.80 3.06
C SER A 35 -2.93 -5.03 3.98
N GLY A 36 -4.25 -5.10 3.74
CA GLY A 36 -5.23 -4.40 4.56
C GLY A 36 -5.35 -4.94 6.00
N GLY A 37 -5.22 -6.25 6.18
CA GLY A 37 -5.29 -6.89 7.49
C GLY A 37 -4.12 -6.51 8.40
N ILE A 38 -2.92 -6.38 7.83
CA ILE A 38 -1.71 -5.99 8.56
C ILE A 38 -1.86 -4.60 9.17
N LEU A 39 -2.43 -3.65 8.42
CA LEU A 39 -2.72 -2.31 8.92
C LEU A 39 -3.63 -2.36 10.16
N VAL A 40 -4.73 -3.11 10.10
CA VAL A 40 -5.69 -3.21 11.21
C VAL A 40 -5.03 -3.79 12.45
N VAL A 41 -4.25 -4.87 12.31
CA VAL A 41 -3.56 -5.51 13.44
C VAL A 41 -2.57 -4.55 14.09
N VAL A 42 -1.77 -3.84 13.29
CA VAL A 42 -0.77 -2.91 13.84
C VAL A 42 -1.44 -1.73 14.54
N TYR A 43 -2.47 -1.12 13.92
CA TYR A 43 -3.24 -0.06 14.57
C TYR A 43 -3.86 -0.52 15.90
N TYR A 44 -4.39 -1.75 15.94
CA TYR A 44 -4.98 -2.32 17.14
C TYR A 44 -3.94 -2.46 18.27
N VAL A 45 -2.77 -3.05 17.98
CA VAL A 45 -1.71 -3.23 18.98
C VAL A 45 -1.22 -1.88 19.51
N PHE A 46 -0.94 -0.93 18.64
CA PHE A 46 -0.49 0.40 19.06
C PHE A 46 -1.57 1.17 19.83
N ALA A 47 -2.84 1.06 19.45
CA ALA A 47 -3.93 1.70 20.19
C ALA A 47 -4.01 1.18 21.64
N ILE A 48 -3.98 -0.14 21.84
CA ILE A 48 -4.01 -0.73 23.18
C ILE A 48 -2.76 -0.37 23.99
N LEU A 49 -1.58 -0.38 23.39
CA LEU A 49 -0.34 0.06 24.04
C LEU A 49 -0.39 1.54 24.43
N GLY A 50 -0.88 2.41 23.53
CA GLY A 50 -1.04 3.84 23.78
C GLY A 50 -2.00 4.13 24.93
N ILE A 51 -3.14 3.44 24.98
CA ILE A 51 -4.08 3.53 26.10
C ILE A 51 -3.41 3.05 27.39
N SER A 52 -2.65 1.96 27.34
CA SER A 52 -1.97 1.42 28.54
C SER A 52 -0.91 2.38 29.10
N LEU A 53 -0.27 3.19 28.25
CA LEU A 53 0.81 4.10 28.64
C LEU A 53 0.33 5.54 28.94
N PHE A 54 -0.69 6.03 28.24
CA PHE A 54 -1.03 7.45 28.22
C PHE A 54 -2.48 7.77 28.62
N ARG A 55 -3.24 6.79 29.11
CA ARG A 55 -4.60 7.03 29.61
C ARG A 55 -4.61 8.00 30.77
N GLY A 56 -5.44 9.02 30.69
CA GLY A 56 -5.61 10.09 31.68
C GLY A 56 -4.46 11.10 31.74
N VAL A 57 -3.51 11.04 30.80
CA VAL A 57 -2.36 11.98 30.77
C VAL A 57 -2.78 13.36 30.28
N ILE A 58 -3.69 13.44 29.30
CA ILE A 58 -4.18 14.69 28.73
C ILE A 58 -5.61 14.90 29.23
N VAL A 59 -5.80 15.88 30.11
CA VAL A 59 -7.13 16.24 30.64
C VAL A 59 -7.52 17.59 30.09
N ALA A 60 -8.66 17.67 29.41
CA ALA A 60 -9.20 18.93 28.92
C ALA A 60 -9.53 19.86 30.11
N PRO A 61 -9.22 21.16 30.03
CA PRO A 61 -9.64 22.12 31.04
C PRO A 61 -11.16 22.11 31.14
N GLY A 62 -11.70 21.71 32.29
CA GLY A 62 -13.14 21.65 32.51
C GLY A 62 -13.77 23.04 32.56
N ASN A 63 -15.10 23.10 32.40
CA ASN A 63 -15.90 24.33 32.45
C ASN A 63 -15.89 25.05 33.83
N GLY A 64 -15.08 24.59 34.78
CA GLY A 64 -14.91 25.16 36.12
C GLY A 64 -13.51 25.74 36.25
N SER A 65 -13.45 27.05 36.45
CA SER A 65 -12.25 27.88 36.51
C SER A 65 -11.39 27.86 35.24
N LEU A 66 -11.68 28.81 34.35
CA LEU A 66 -10.62 29.65 33.79
C LEU A 66 -9.81 30.21 34.98
N SER A 67 -8.87 29.44 35.51
CA SER A 67 -7.67 30.06 36.07
C SER A 67 -6.94 30.59 34.86
N THR A 68 -7.29 31.82 34.51
CA THR A 68 -6.48 32.74 33.73
C THR A 68 -5.16 32.91 34.46
N ASP A 69 -4.31 31.89 34.45
CA ASP A 69 -2.90 32.16 34.49
C ASP A 69 -2.65 32.91 33.19
N ASN A 70 -2.26 34.17 33.30
CA ASN A 70 -1.88 35.07 32.20
C ASN A 70 -0.68 34.54 31.37
N SER A 71 -0.41 33.25 31.39
CA SER A 71 0.47 32.52 30.50
C SER A 71 -0.32 32.26 29.21
N SER A 72 -0.31 33.21 28.29
CA SER A 72 -0.70 32.95 26.91
C SER A 72 0.03 31.69 26.45
N ALA A 73 -0.69 30.58 26.24
CA ALA A 73 -0.06 29.35 25.79
C ALA A 73 0.78 29.67 24.55
N PRO A 74 2.04 29.20 24.46
CA PRO A 74 2.93 29.61 23.38
C PRO A 74 2.30 29.30 22.03
N CYS A 75 2.48 30.21 21.07
CA CYS A 75 1.86 30.06 19.75
C CYS A 75 2.24 28.72 19.10
N GLY A 76 1.25 27.93 18.68
CA GLY A 76 1.45 26.59 18.12
C GLY A 76 1.56 25.46 19.14
N SER A 77 1.22 25.70 20.40
CA SER A 77 1.12 24.66 21.44
C SER A 77 -0.15 23.83 21.33
N PHE A 78 -0.13 22.65 21.95
CA PHE A 78 -1.24 21.69 21.95
C PHE A 78 -2.50 22.29 22.58
N GLU A 79 -2.32 23.08 23.63
CA GLU A 79 -3.38 23.74 24.40
C GLU A 79 -4.05 24.85 23.59
N GLN A 80 -3.26 25.66 22.87
CA GLN A 80 -3.80 26.75 22.03
C GLN A 80 -4.53 26.23 20.79
N LEU A 81 -4.08 25.12 20.22
CA LEU A 81 -4.69 24.48 19.06
C LEU A 81 -5.92 23.64 19.42
N GLU A 82 -6.31 23.61 20.70
CA GLU A 82 -7.47 22.87 21.22
C GLU A 82 -7.45 21.38 20.86
N TYR A 83 -6.25 20.77 20.85
CA TYR A 83 -6.06 19.36 20.50
C TYR A 83 -6.47 18.37 21.59
N TRP A 84 -7.17 18.81 22.64
CA TRP A 84 -7.68 18.00 23.75
C TRP A 84 -8.40 16.69 23.37
N PRO A 85 -9.18 16.63 22.26
CA PRO A 85 -9.81 15.37 21.82
C PRO A 85 -8.81 14.30 21.34
N ASN A 86 -7.58 14.69 21.02
CA ASN A 86 -6.53 13.80 20.54
C ASN A 86 -5.73 13.20 21.72
N ASN A 87 -6.40 12.32 22.46
CA ASN A 87 -5.85 11.61 23.62
C ASN A 87 -5.89 10.08 23.43
N PHE A 88 -5.45 9.35 24.46
CA PHE A 88 -5.47 7.88 24.53
C PHE A 88 -6.39 7.37 25.65
N ASP A 89 -7.48 8.09 25.96
CA ASP A 89 -8.39 7.71 27.04
C ASP A 89 -9.36 6.60 26.61
N ASP A 90 -9.80 6.67 25.36
CA ASP A 90 -10.70 5.72 24.71
C ASP A 90 -10.11 5.17 23.41
N PHE A 91 -10.58 3.99 22.99
CA PHE A 91 -10.09 3.33 21.78
C PHE A 91 -10.29 4.17 20.51
N ALA A 92 -11.45 4.82 20.36
CA ALA A 92 -11.72 5.68 19.20
C ALA A 92 -10.80 6.92 19.18
N ALA A 93 -10.60 7.56 20.34
CA ALA A 93 -9.69 8.69 20.48
C ALA A 93 -8.24 8.28 20.17
N ALA A 94 -7.81 7.10 20.64
CA ALA A 94 -6.49 6.54 20.34
C ALA A 94 -6.29 6.34 18.83
N LEU A 95 -7.28 5.81 18.12
CA LEU A 95 -7.22 5.64 16.65
C LEU A 95 -7.08 6.99 15.93
N ILE A 96 -7.86 7.99 16.34
CA ILE A 96 -7.80 9.34 15.76
C ILE A 96 -6.43 9.98 16.03
N THR A 97 -5.91 9.85 17.25
CA THR A 97 -4.59 10.36 17.63
C THR A 97 -3.48 9.68 16.82
N LEU A 98 -3.52 8.36 16.69
CA LEU A 98 -2.56 7.60 15.88
C LEU A 98 -2.62 8.00 14.39
N TRP A 99 -3.82 8.20 13.85
CA TRP A 99 -4.03 8.72 12.50
C TRP A 99 -3.41 10.12 12.33
N ASN A 100 -3.67 11.03 13.25
CA ASN A 100 -3.13 12.40 13.20
C ASN A 100 -1.60 12.43 13.24
N VAL A 101 -0.98 11.56 14.04
CA VAL A 101 0.48 11.41 14.07
C VAL A 101 1.00 10.77 12.77
N MET A 102 0.28 9.78 12.22
CA MET A 102 0.66 9.11 10.98
C MET A 102 0.70 10.07 9.78
N VAL A 103 -0.18 11.07 9.72
CA VAL A 103 -0.21 12.05 8.61
C VAL A 103 0.97 13.03 8.66
N VAL A 104 1.72 13.11 9.78
CA VAL A 104 2.95 13.91 9.97
C VAL A 104 2.75 15.44 9.80
N ASN A 105 1.53 15.96 9.64
CA ASN A 105 1.30 17.39 9.41
C ASN A 105 1.66 18.26 10.65
N ASN A 106 1.28 17.81 11.85
CA ASN A 106 1.55 18.52 13.12
C ASN A 106 2.10 17.62 14.23
N TRP A 107 2.75 16.51 13.86
CA TRP A 107 3.20 15.48 14.80
C TRP A 107 4.14 16.02 15.91
N GLN A 108 4.97 17.03 15.62
CA GLN A 108 5.85 17.66 16.61
C GLN A 108 5.09 18.23 17.83
N VAL A 109 3.88 18.76 17.63
CA VAL A 109 3.05 19.32 18.71
C VAL A 109 2.61 18.20 19.66
N PHE A 110 2.25 17.04 19.11
CA PHE A 110 1.92 15.85 19.90
C PHE A 110 3.14 15.35 20.68
N LEU A 111 4.29 15.19 20.03
CA LEU A 111 5.51 14.75 20.72
C LEU A 111 5.88 15.67 21.88
N GLU A 112 5.76 16.98 21.69
CA GLU A 112 6.09 17.94 22.73
C GLU A 112 5.08 17.93 23.88
N ALA A 113 3.78 17.80 23.57
CA ALA A 113 2.74 17.64 24.58
C ALA A 113 2.96 16.38 25.43
N TYR A 114 3.09 15.20 24.80
CA TYR A 114 3.29 13.95 25.53
C TYR A 114 4.64 13.89 26.24
N ARG A 115 5.69 14.54 25.71
CA ARG A 115 6.96 14.73 26.43
C ARG A 115 6.76 15.49 27.74
N ARG A 116 5.94 16.54 27.72
CA ARG A 116 5.67 17.41 28.87
C ARG A 116 4.82 16.72 29.92
N TYR A 117 3.75 16.03 29.49
CA TYR A 117 2.78 15.42 30.40
C TYR A 117 3.16 14.00 30.88
N SER A 118 3.78 13.18 30.03
CA SER A 118 4.14 11.78 30.35
C SER A 118 5.65 11.56 30.57
N GLY A 119 6.48 12.56 30.24
CA GLY A 119 7.94 12.51 30.38
C GLY A 119 8.67 12.18 29.07
N PRO A 120 10.01 12.23 29.07
CA PRO A 120 10.82 12.18 27.84
C PRO A 120 10.79 10.83 27.11
N TRP A 121 10.52 9.74 27.83
CA TRP A 121 10.45 8.38 27.27
C TRP A 121 9.26 8.18 26.33
N SER A 122 8.22 9.01 26.42
CA SER A 122 7.06 8.99 25.51
C SER A 122 7.46 9.19 24.05
N LYS A 123 8.55 9.91 23.77
CA LYS A 123 9.07 10.09 22.41
C LYS A 123 9.38 8.78 21.70
N ILE A 124 9.87 7.77 22.44
CA ILE A 124 10.22 6.48 21.86
C ILE A 124 8.98 5.81 21.26
N TYR A 125 7.84 5.88 21.95
CA TYR A 125 6.57 5.35 21.45
C TYR A 125 6.15 6.00 20.12
N PHE A 126 6.19 7.34 20.03
CA PHE A 126 5.80 8.03 18.81
C PHE A 126 6.78 7.82 17.64
N VAL A 127 8.08 7.72 17.93
CA VAL A 127 9.08 7.40 16.90
C VAL A 127 8.90 5.98 16.39
N LEU A 128 8.64 5.01 17.26
CA LEU A 128 8.33 3.63 16.87
C LEU A 128 7.07 3.55 16.00
N TRP A 129 6.01 4.26 16.40
CA TRP A 129 4.79 4.37 15.60
C TRP A 129 5.07 4.95 14.21
N TRP A 130 5.83 6.04 14.14
CA TRP A 130 6.20 6.67 12.87
C TRP A 130 6.95 5.68 11.95
N LEU A 131 7.98 5.00 12.45
CA LEU A 131 8.74 4.00 11.68
C LEU A 131 7.84 2.89 11.15
N VAL A 132 7.01 2.31 12.02
CA VAL A 132 6.11 1.22 11.64
C VAL A 132 5.06 1.68 10.62
N SER A 133 4.46 2.86 10.83
CA SER A 133 3.48 3.43 9.91
C SER A 133 4.08 3.73 8.52
N SER A 134 5.35 4.16 8.47
CA SER A 134 6.06 4.43 7.22
C SER A 134 6.24 3.14 6.42
N VAL A 135 6.64 2.05 7.09
CA VAL A 135 6.73 0.71 6.47
C VAL A 135 5.37 0.26 5.94
N ILE A 136 4.30 0.45 6.70
CA ILE A 136 2.94 0.11 6.26
C ILE A 136 2.56 0.90 5.01
N TRP A 137 2.78 2.21 4.99
CA TRP A 137 2.47 3.05 3.82
C TRP A 137 3.21 2.62 2.57
N VAL A 138 4.50 2.33 2.68
CA VAL A 138 5.30 1.83 1.55
C VAL A 138 4.77 0.47 1.08
N ASN A 139 4.44 -0.43 2.00
CA ASN A 139 3.89 -1.74 1.67
C ASN A 139 2.51 -1.65 1.01
N LEU A 140 1.66 -0.72 1.46
CA LEU A 140 0.37 -0.45 0.83
C LEU A 140 0.55 0.13 -0.57
N PHE A 141 1.46 1.09 -0.74
CA PHE A 141 1.75 1.67 -2.04
C PHE A 141 2.30 0.63 -3.02
N LEU A 142 3.21 -0.22 -2.56
CA LEU A 142 3.76 -1.32 -3.35
C LEU A 142 2.68 -2.33 -3.74
N ALA A 143 1.80 -2.69 -2.80
CA ALA A 143 0.67 -3.58 -3.09
C ALA A 143 -0.26 -3.00 -4.16
N LEU A 144 -0.59 -1.70 -4.08
CA LEU A 144 -1.41 -1.02 -5.08
C LEU A 144 -0.76 -0.99 -6.46
N ILE A 145 0.56 -0.74 -6.50
CA ILE A 145 1.33 -0.79 -7.75
C ILE A 145 1.32 -2.20 -8.34
N LEU A 146 1.58 -3.21 -7.51
CA LEU A 146 1.63 -4.61 -7.93
C LEU A 146 0.27 -5.06 -8.44
N GLU A 147 -0.82 -4.72 -7.75
CA GLU A 147 -2.18 -5.02 -8.19
C GLU A 147 -2.51 -4.38 -9.55
N ASN A 148 -2.08 -3.12 -9.77
CA ASN A 148 -2.23 -2.46 -11.06
C ASN A 148 -1.41 -3.14 -12.17
N PHE A 149 -0.17 -3.56 -11.89
CA PHE A 149 0.67 -4.28 -12.85
C PHE A 149 0.11 -5.66 -13.18
N LEU A 150 -0.27 -6.44 -12.15
CA LEU A 150 -0.86 -7.78 -12.31
C LEU A 150 -2.16 -7.70 -13.10
N HIS A 151 -3.05 -6.75 -12.79
CA HIS A 151 -4.30 -6.58 -13.53
C HIS A 151 -4.09 -6.16 -15.00
N LYS A 152 -3.00 -5.43 -15.31
CA LYS A 152 -2.62 -5.14 -16.70
C LYS A 152 -1.92 -6.31 -17.39
N TRP A 153 -1.14 -7.10 -16.65
CA TRP A 153 -0.46 -8.28 -17.15
C TRP A 153 -1.47 -9.38 -17.48
N ASP A 154 -2.36 -9.69 -16.54
CA ASP A 154 -3.41 -10.71 -16.66
C ASP A 154 -4.39 -10.42 -17.80
N ARG A 155 -4.78 -9.15 -18.00
CA ARG A 155 -5.56 -8.76 -19.18
C ARG A 155 -4.80 -8.90 -20.49
N ARG A 156 -3.49 -8.63 -20.50
CA ARG A 156 -2.67 -8.83 -21.70
C ARG A 156 -2.53 -10.31 -22.02
N SER A 157 -2.25 -11.17 -21.04
CA SER A 157 -2.19 -12.62 -21.25
C SER A 157 -3.53 -13.19 -21.71
N HIS A 158 -4.67 -12.74 -21.16
CA HIS A 158 -5.99 -13.18 -21.64
C HIS A 158 -6.29 -12.72 -23.07
N LEU A 159 -5.93 -11.49 -23.45
CA LEU A 159 -6.06 -11.03 -24.84
C LEU A 159 -5.14 -11.81 -25.79
N GLN A 160 -3.93 -12.17 -25.36
CA GLN A 160 -2.98 -13.00 -26.11
C GLN A 160 -3.45 -14.45 -26.24
N SER A 161 -4.31 -14.94 -25.33
CA SER A 161 -4.95 -16.25 -25.45
C SER A 161 -6.18 -16.26 -26.37
N LEU A 162 -6.87 -15.12 -26.54
CA LEU A 162 -8.09 -14.99 -27.34
C LEU A 162 -7.82 -14.53 -28.77
N ALA A 163 -6.88 -13.61 -28.95
CA ALA A 163 -6.23 -13.43 -30.23
C ALA A 163 -5.29 -14.61 -30.38
N GLY A 164 -5.75 -15.70 -31.02
CA GLY A 164 -4.87 -16.81 -31.37
C GLY A 164 -3.63 -16.25 -32.04
N ASP A 165 -2.53 -16.20 -31.28
CA ASP A 165 -1.37 -15.41 -31.65
C ASP A 165 -0.50 -16.24 -32.58
N PRO A 166 -0.30 -15.81 -33.85
CA PRO A 166 0.66 -16.44 -34.75
C PRO A 166 2.09 -16.46 -34.17
N ASP A 167 2.41 -15.70 -33.11
CA ASP A 167 3.68 -15.80 -32.40
C ASP A 167 3.88 -17.13 -31.64
N SER A 168 2.80 -17.78 -31.17
CA SER A 168 2.89 -19.17 -30.69
C SER A 168 3.14 -20.16 -31.83
N THR A 169 2.59 -19.86 -33.01
CA THR A 169 2.89 -20.60 -34.25
C THR A 169 4.33 -20.36 -34.68
N TYR A 170 4.89 -19.15 -34.60
CA TYR A 170 6.28 -18.86 -34.94
C TYR A 170 7.27 -19.44 -33.94
N GLN A 171 6.95 -19.42 -32.64
CA GLN A 171 7.82 -20.01 -31.61
C GLN A 171 7.80 -21.54 -31.69
N MET A 172 6.63 -22.17 -31.91
CA MET A 172 6.54 -23.61 -32.17
C MET A 172 7.14 -23.98 -33.54
N SER A 173 7.02 -23.11 -34.55
CA SER A 173 7.64 -23.31 -35.87
C SER A 173 9.14 -23.19 -35.80
N ALA A 174 9.69 -22.21 -35.06
CA ALA A 174 11.13 -22.07 -34.88
C ALA A 174 11.68 -23.23 -34.05
N GLU A 175 11.00 -23.65 -32.98
CA GLU A 175 11.40 -24.83 -32.23
C GLU A 175 11.34 -26.11 -33.10
N LEU A 176 10.31 -26.28 -33.94
CA LEU A 176 10.23 -27.38 -34.92
C LEU A 176 11.29 -27.27 -36.04
N LEU A 177 11.58 -26.08 -36.54
CA LEU A 177 12.61 -25.82 -37.57
C LEU A 177 14.01 -26.12 -37.03
N PHE A 178 14.30 -25.72 -35.80
CA PHE A 178 15.56 -26.04 -35.14
C PHE A 178 15.62 -27.50 -34.71
N ARG A 179 14.48 -28.15 -34.44
CA ARG A 179 14.40 -29.58 -34.13
C ARG A 179 14.63 -30.48 -35.35
N GLU A 180 14.22 -30.07 -36.55
CA GLU A 180 14.62 -30.73 -37.81
C GLU A 180 16.13 -30.60 -38.08
N VAL A 181 16.75 -29.49 -37.67
CA VAL A 181 18.19 -29.23 -37.88
C VAL A 181 19.07 -29.86 -36.79
N LEU A 182 18.52 -30.15 -35.61
CA LEU A 182 19.21 -30.73 -34.46
C LEU A 182 18.77 -32.17 -34.15
N GLU A 183 18.12 -32.86 -35.09
CA GLU A 183 17.94 -34.31 -35.02
C GLU A 183 19.35 -34.93 -35.05
N GLU A 184 19.88 -35.33 -33.89
CA GLU A 184 21.18 -35.96 -33.78
C GLU A 184 21.20 -37.21 -34.69
N PRO A 185 22.08 -37.27 -35.71
CA PRO A 185 22.14 -38.43 -36.58
C PRO A 185 22.47 -39.66 -35.73
N THR A 186 21.72 -40.74 -35.93
CA THR A 186 21.97 -42.00 -35.22
C THR A 186 23.37 -42.52 -35.57
N GLU A 187 24.04 -43.15 -34.60
CA GLU A 187 25.45 -43.55 -34.71
C GLU A 187 25.73 -44.42 -35.97
N ASP A 188 24.73 -45.18 -36.43
CA ASP A 188 24.82 -46.03 -37.62
C ASP A 188 24.94 -45.22 -38.93
N GLU A 189 24.18 -44.13 -39.10
CA GLU A 189 24.28 -43.24 -40.28
C GLU A 189 25.59 -42.44 -40.28
N LEU A 190 26.04 -42.03 -39.09
CA LEU A 190 27.32 -41.37 -38.89
C LEU A 190 28.48 -42.29 -39.27
N MET A 191 28.42 -43.56 -38.86
CA MET A 191 29.42 -44.60 -39.19
C MET A 191 29.40 -44.95 -40.69
N GLU A 192 28.23 -44.99 -41.32
CA GLU A 192 28.10 -45.20 -42.77
C GLU A 192 28.75 -44.06 -43.55
N LYS A 193 28.44 -42.80 -43.21
CA LYS A 193 29.07 -41.61 -43.80
C LYS A 193 30.57 -41.54 -43.55
N LEU A 194 31.05 -41.95 -42.37
CA LEU A 194 32.48 -42.01 -42.05
C LEU A 194 33.22 -43.08 -42.86
N SER A 195 32.58 -44.25 -43.09
CA SER A 195 33.16 -45.37 -43.84
C SER A 195 33.38 -45.06 -45.33
N HIS A 196 32.56 -44.17 -45.88
CA HIS A 196 32.63 -43.74 -47.28
C HIS A 196 33.57 -42.55 -47.51
N HIS A 197 34.19 -41.98 -46.46
CA HIS A 197 35.08 -40.85 -46.61
C HIS A 197 36.48 -41.27 -47.11
N PRO A 198 36.97 -40.72 -48.23
CA PRO A 198 38.21 -41.16 -48.90
C PRO A 198 39.50 -40.95 -48.09
N HIS A 199 39.45 -40.26 -46.96
CA HIS A 199 40.60 -39.90 -46.13
C HIS A 199 40.64 -40.57 -44.75
N LEU A 200 39.59 -41.30 -44.36
CA LEU A 200 39.50 -41.96 -43.05
C LEU A 200 39.62 -43.47 -43.21
N ARG A 201 40.85 -44.00 -43.05
CA ARG A 201 41.06 -45.44 -42.88
C ARG A 201 40.99 -45.79 -41.40
N LEU A 202 39.79 -46.12 -40.91
CA LEU A 202 39.64 -46.77 -39.61
C LEU A 202 40.14 -48.21 -39.74
N CYS A 203 41.33 -48.48 -39.18
CA CYS A 203 41.75 -49.86 -38.93
C CYS A 203 40.97 -50.39 -37.74
N ARG A 204 40.30 -51.53 -37.95
CA ARG A 204 39.52 -52.26 -36.95
C ARG A 204 40.39 -52.79 -35.82
#